data_AF-A0A4R6FB16-F1
#
_entry.id   AF-A0A4R6FB16-F1
#
_cell.length_a   1.000
_cell.length_b   1.000
_cell.length_c   1.000
_cell.angle_alpha   90.00
_cell.angle_beta   90.00
_cell.angle_gamma   90.00
#
_symmetry.space_group_name_H-M   'P 1'
#
loop_
_entity.id
_entity.type
_entity.pdbx_description
1 polymer ?
#
loop_
_entity_poly.entity_id
_entity_poly.type
_entity_poly.pdbx_seq_one_letter_code
_entity_poly.pdbx_strand_id
1 'polypeptide(L)'
;MASGARIPEAQHLKRKALMLAAKPTKAFHAFAMALHEAHQADPAFLNEVSRIAGIKRRALFYLSVVGGFLAKYRISEAKAERIGWTKLQIVAHHVNDTANASKWSDRQIDKLLDLALQTTAHALPAVLRAQDTKNFRSMLLRLPLADYDDVEAALLDCGAVRQARGLANKEDAVAQLARAYLKLKAQKAL
;
A
#
# COMPACT_ATOMS: atom_id res chain seq x y z
N MET A 1 12.06 -3.28 36.27
CA MET A 1 11.63 -1.88 36.35
C MET A 1 12.07 -1.14 35.09
N ALA A 2 11.14 -0.78 34.19
CA ALA A 2 11.30 0.24 33.15
C ALA A 2 9.97 0.40 32.39
N SER A 3 9.00 1.13 32.96
CA SER A 3 7.72 1.46 32.31
C SER A 3 7.23 2.83 32.77
N GLY A 4 7.95 3.88 32.37
CA GLY A 4 7.60 5.26 32.75
C GLY A 4 7.79 6.31 31.66
N ALA A 5 8.48 6.01 30.56
CA ALA A 5 8.89 7.03 29.58
C ALA A 5 7.95 7.23 28.37
N ARG A 6 6.97 6.33 28.11
CA ARG A 6 6.18 6.36 26.85
C ARG A 6 4.89 7.19 26.88
N ILE A 7 4.38 7.54 28.07
CA ILE A 7 3.09 8.22 28.22
C ILE A 7 3.15 9.73 27.88
N PRO A 8 4.22 10.48 28.25
CA PRO A 8 4.37 11.89 27.85
C PRO A 8 4.55 12.04 26.33
N GLU A 9 5.32 11.11 25.75
CA GLU A 9 5.50 10.80 24.32
C GLU A 9 4.19 10.93 23.52
N ALA A 10 3.32 9.94 23.75
CA ALA A 10 2.08 9.78 23.03
C ALA A 10 1.10 10.95 23.24
N GLN A 11 1.01 11.48 24.47
CA GLN A 11 0.11 12.61 24.74
C GLN A 11 0.54 13.89 24.02
N HIS A 12 1.84 14.15 23.92
CA HIS A 12 2.37 15.29 23.18
C HIS A 12 2.02 15.19 21.68
N LEU A 13 2.23 14.00 21.08
CA LEU A 13 1.89 13.72 19.67
C LEU A 13 0.40 13.93 19.38
N LYS A 14 -0.47 13.44 20.27
CA LYS A 14 -1.92 13.62 20.15
C LYS A 14 -2.33 15.10 20.19
N ARG A 15 -1.78 15.88 21.13
CA ARG A 15 -2.04 17.33 21.23
C ARG A 15 -1.60 18.07 19.96
N LYS A 16 -0.40 17.75 19.46
CA LYS A 16 0.13 18.32 18.21
C LYS A 16 -0.79 18.03 17.01
N ALA A 17 -1.23 16.77 16.85
CA ALA A 17 -2.14 16.39 15.78
C ALA A 17 -3.49 17.11 15.87
N LEU A 18 -4.07 17.25 17.07
CA LEU A 18 -5.33 17.97 17.29
C LEU A 18 -5.23 19.47 16.97
N MET A 19 -4.14 20.12 17.35
CA MET A 19 -3.90 21.53 17.00
C MET A 19 -3.86 21.74 15.48
N LEU A 20 -3.19 20.84 14.76
CA LEU A 20 -3.05 20.92 13.30
C LEU A 20 -4.34 20.56 12.56
N ALA A 21 -5.20 19.75 13.17
CA ALA A 21 -6.50 19.37 12.62
C ALA A 21 -7.47 20.55 12.48
N ALA A 22 -7.24 21.68 13.16
CA ALA A 22 -8.05 22.89 13.03
C ALA A 22 -7.92 23.56 11.65
N LYS A 23 -6.79 23.38 10.95
CA LYS A 23 -6.53 23.91 9.60
C LYS A 23 -5.78 22.89 8.75
N PRO A 24 -6.40 21.74 8.42
CA PRO A 24 -5.71 20.58 7.90
C PRO A 24 -5.12 20.81 6.50
N THR A 25 -5.64 21.76 5.72
CA THR A 25 -5.13 22.10 4.39
C THR A 25 -3.91 23.00 4.40
N LYS A 26 -3.75 23.88 5.40
CA LYS A 26 -2.62 24.83 5.49
C LYS A 26 -1.35 24.23 6.08
N ALA A 27 -1.47 23.08 6.75
CA ALA A 27 -0.37 22.40 7.41
C ALA A 27 -0.48 20.88 7.23
N PHE A 28 -0.90 20.44 6.03
CA PHE A 28 -1.24 19.02 5.85
C PHE A 28 -0.04 18.09 6.02
N HIS A 29 1.18 18.53 5.67
CA HIS A 29 2.40 17.75 5.87
C HIS A 29 2.64 17.49 7.36
N ALA A 30 2.73 18.56 8.15
CA ALA A 30 2.89 18.48 9.59
C ALA A 30 1.73 17.69 10.24
N PHE A 31 0.50 17.89 9.77
CA PHE A 31 -0.66 17.18 10.27
C PHE A 31 -0.59 15.68 9.96
N ALA A 32 -0.28 15.30 8.73
CA ALA A 32 -0.17 13.90 8.31
C ALA A 32 0.94 13.17 9.09
N MET A 33 2.10 13.80 9.26
CA MET A 33 3.21 13.27 10.07
C MET A 33 2.80 13.06 11.53
N ALA A 34 2.25 14.09 12.18
CA ALA A 34 1.81 14.00 13.58
C ALA A 34 0.67 12.98 13.77
N LEU A 35 -0.25 12.91 12.81
CA LEU A 35 -1.36 11.96 12.84
C LEU A 35 -0.86 10.52 12.67
N HIS A 36 0.15 10.29 11.82
CA HIS A 36 0.79 8.99 11.67
C HIS A 36 1.46 8.53 12.96
N GLU A 37 2.31 9.37 13.55
CA GLU A 37 3.01 9.06 14.80
C GLU A 37 2.02 8.78 15.95
N ALA A 38 0.98 9.61 16.09
CA ALA A 38 -0.04 9.42 17.11
C ALA A 38 -0.88 8.15 16.87
N HIS A 39 -1.18 7.80 15.61
CA HIS A 39 -1.92 6.60 15.26
C HIS A 39 -1.10 5.31 15.49
N GLN A 40 0.22 5.35 15.27
CA GLN A 40 1.11 4.23 15.60
C GLN A 40 1.20 4.00 17.12
N ALA A 41 1.18 5.08 17.92
CA ALA A 41 1.17 4.99 19.37
C ALA A 41 -0.20 4.55 19.94
N ASP A 42 -1.29 4.97 19.32
CA ASP A 42 -2.66 4.60 19.69
C ASP A 42 -3.59 4.53 18.47
N PRO A 43 -3.93 3.31 17.99
CA PRO A 43 -4.85 3.12 16.88
C PRO A 43 -6.25 3.75 17.07
N ALA A 44 -6.73 3.84 18.31
CA ALA A 44 -8.04 4.41 18.61
C ALA A 44 -8.07 5.93 18.44
N PHE A 45 -6.91 6.59 18.37
CA PHE A 45 -6.78 8.05 18.28
C PHE A 45 -7.48 8.66 17.06
N LEU A 46 -7.58 7.93 15.93
CA LEU A 46 -8.30 8.45 14.76
C LEU A 46 -9.78 8.71 15.05
N ASN A 47 -10.39 7.96 15.98
CA ASN A 47 -11.77 8.19 16.40
C ASN A 47 -11.91 9.50 17.16
N GLU A 48 -10.95 9.77 18.04
CA GLU A 48 -10.88 10.99 18.85
C GLU A 48 -10.72 12.23 17.94
N VAL A 49 -9.78 12.19 17.00
CA VAL A 49 -9.57 13.27 16.02
C VAL A 49 -10.80 13.46 15.15
N SER A 50 -11.45 12.37 14.71
CA SER A 50 -12.66 12.47 13.88
C SER A 50 -13.79 13.20 14.58
N ARG A 51 -13.99 12.91 15.87
CA ARG A 51 -15.02 13.55 16.71
C ARG A 51 -14.72 15.02 16.96
N ILE A 52 -13.46 15.36 17.27
CA ILE A 52 -13.07 16.73 17.65
C ILE A 52 -12.96 17.66 16.44
N ALA A 53 -12.29 17.21 15.38
CA ALA A 53 -12.01 18.02 14.21
C ALA A 53 -13.11 17.94 13.13
N GLY A 54 -14.11 17.07 13.29
CA GLY A 54 -15.16 16.84 12.30
C GLY A 54 -14.67 16.21 10.99
N ILE A 55 -13.44 15.69 10.96
CA ILE A 55 -12.85 15.06 9.78
C ILE A 55 -13.32 13.60 9.72
N LYS A 56 -13.82 13.16 8.56
CA LYS A 56 -14.26 11.78 8.36
C LYS A 56 -13.11 10.79 8.62
N ARG A 57 -13.39 9.71 9.36
CA ARG A 57 -12.42 8.64 9.68
C ARG A 57 -11.63 8.14 8.46
N ARG A 58 -12.28 7.95 7.32
CA ARG A 58 -11.62 7.49 6.08
C ARG A 58 -10.53 8.47 5.62
N ALA A 59 -10.79 9.77 5.70
CA ALA A 59 -9.81 10.79 5.34
C ALA A 59 -8.62 10.81 6.33
N LEU A 60 -8.89 10.65 7.62
CA LEU A 60 -7.84 10.54 8.65
C LEU A 60 -6.96 9.30 8.45
N PHE A 61 -7.56 8.17 8.10
CA PHE A 61 -6.81 6.97 7.75
C PHE A 61 -5.87 7.22 6.58
N TYR A 62 -6.36 7.83 5.49
CA TYR A 62 -5.51 8.18 4.35
C TYR A 62 -4.41 9.17 4.70
N LEU A 63 -4.69 10.18 5.51
CA LEU A 63 -3.68 11.12 5.98
C LEU A 63 -2.62 10.44 6.84
N SER A 64 -3.00 9.48 7.70
CA SER A 64 -2.05 8.69 8.48
C SER A 64 -1.17 7.81 7.58
N VAL A 65 -1.72 7.21 6.52
CA VAL A 65 -0.94 6.47 5.51
C VAL A 65 0.03 7.40 4.78
N VAL A 66 -0.42 8.59 4.38
CA VAL A 66 0.43 9.62 3.76
C VAL A 66 1.55 10.05 4.72
N GLY A 67 1.26 10.26 6.01
CA GLY A 67 2.26 10.59 7.01
C GLY A 67 3.35 9.53 7.13
N GLY A 68 2.97 8.24 7.14
CA GLY A 68 3.94 7.15 7.15
C GLY A 68 4.81 7.13 5.88
N PHE A 69 4.21 7.40 4.73
CA PHE A 69 4.93 7.52 3.46
C PHE A 69 5.92 8.70 3.45
N LEU A 70 5.50 9.88 3.93
CA LEU A 70 6.34 11.07 4.07
C LEU A 70 7.53 10.80 5.00
N ALA A 71 7.29 10.16 6.15
CA ALA A 71 8.31 9.81 7.13
C ALA A 71 9.32 8.80 6.56
N LYS A 72 8.82 7.71 5.94
CA LYS A 72 9.64 6.62 5.39
C LYS A 72 10.62 7.11 4.33
N TYR A 73 10.20 8.03 3.47
CA TYR A 73 11.01 8.52 2.35
C TYR A 73 11.52 9.95 2.54
N ARG A 74 11.46 10.48 3.78
CA ARG A 74 11.99 11.80 4.16
C ARG A 74 11.57 12.93 3.22
N ILE A 75 10.31 12.92 2.79
CA ILE A 75 9.78 13.90 1.84
C ILE A 75 9.61 15.24 2.57
N SER A 76 10.29 16.28 2.05
CA SER A 76 10.24 17.62 2.63
C SER A 76 8.84 18.24 2.52
N GLU A 77 8.52 19.13 3.46
CA GLU A 77 7.26 19.87 3.47
C GLU A 77 7.03 20.63 2.16
N ALA A 78 8.05 21.37 1.69
CA ALA A 78 7.97 22.11 0.43
C ALA A 78 7.68 21.22 -0.79
N LYS A 79 8.25 20.00 -0.85
CA LYS A 79 7.97 19.05 -1.94
C LYS A 79 6.55 18.49 -1.82
N ALA A 80 6.13 18.14 -0.60
CA ALA A 80 4.80 17.63 -0.33
C ALA A 80 3.71 18.68 -0.70
N GLU A 81 3.90 19.94 -0.31
CA GLU A 81 2.98 21.05 -0.62
C GLU A 81 2.81 21.29 -2.10
N ARG A 82 3.91 21.25 -2.87
CA ARG A 82 3.85 21.38 -4.33
C ARG A 82 3.06 20.24 -5.00
N ILE A 83 3.13 19.02 -4.46
CA ILE A 83 2.41 17.87 -5.01
C ILE A 83 0.93 17.88 -4.60
N GLY A 84 0.67 18.25 -3.35
CA GLY A 84 -0.65 18.22 -2.73
C GLY A 84 -1.04 16.84 -2.20
N TRP A 85 -1.81 16.85 -1.10
CA TRP A 85 -2.16 15.64 -0.35
C TRP A 85 -2.88 14.56 -1.18
N THR A 86 -3.77 14.96 -2.11
CA THR A 86 -4.54 14.01 -2.93
C THR A 86 -3.62 13.16 -3.82
N LYS A 87 -2.62 13.78 -4.44
CA LYS A 87 -1.66 13.04 -5.29
C LYS A 87 -0.71 12.19 -4.45
N LEU A 88 -0.27 12.70 -3.29
CA LEU A 88 0.53 11.92 -2.35
C LEU A 88 -0.20 10.69 -1.84
N GLN A 89 -1.51 10.79 -1.59
CA GLN A 89 -2.33 9.63 -1.25
C GLN A 89 -2.32 8.58 -2.37
N ILE A 90 -2.46 8.99 -3.63
CA ILE A 90 -2.43 8.09 -4.78
C ILE A 90 -1.07 7.38 -4.89
N VAL A 91 0.04 8.13 -4.75
CA VAL A 91 1.40 7.57 -4.78
C VAL A 91 1.63 6.60 -3.61
N ALA A 92 1.25 7.00 -2.39
CA ALA A 92 1.42 6.16 -1.20
C ALA A 92 0.63 4.85 -1.32
N HIS A 93 -0.58 4.89 -1.87
CA HIS A 93 -1.39 3.69 -2.11
C HIS A 93 -0.73 2.78 -3.14
N HIS A 94 -0.27 3.31 -4.28
CA HIS A 94 0.44 2.54 -5.30
C HIS A 94 1.72 1.87 -4.76
N VAL A 95 2.48 2.57 -3.93
CA VAL A 95 3.69 2.04 -3.29
C VAL A 95 3.37 0.92 -2.30
N ASN A 96 2.24 0.99 -1.60
CA ASN A 96 1.82 -0.04 -0.62
C ASN A 96 1.11 -1.24 -1.27
N ASP A 97 0.38 -1.04 -2.36
CA ASP A 97 -0.42 -2.08 -3.03
C ASP A 97 0.41 -2.98 -3.94
N THR A 98 1.58 -2.54 -4.38
CA THR A 98 2.46 -3.35 -5.23
C THR A 98 3.10 -4.46 -4.41
N ALA A 99 3.04 -5.71 -4.90
CA ALA A 99 3.56 -6.93 -4.25
C ALA A 99 5.05 -6.87 -3.86
N ASN A 100 5.76 -5.83 -4.29
CA ASN A 100 7.13 -5.46 -3.92
C ASN A 100 7.18 -4.31 -2.88
N ALA A 101 6.23 -4.23 -1.94
CA ALA A 101 6.27 -3.30 -0.80
C ALA A 101 7.63 -3.35 -0.05
N SER A 102 8.34 -4.47 -0.19
CA SER A 102 9.74 -4.69 0.15
C SER A 102 10.68 -3.96 -0.84
N LYS A 103 10.92 -2.68 -0.55
CA LYS A 103 11.99 -1.79 -1.05
C LYS A 103 11.80 -1.15 -2.43
N TRP A 104 10.88 -0.20 -2.50
CA TRP A 104 11.09 0.99 -3.33
C TRP A 104 12.33 1.76 -2.83
N SER A 105 13.29 2.03 -3.72
CA SER A 105 14.43 2.92 -3.43
C SER A 105 14.03 4.39 -3.46
N ASP A 106 14.77 5.24 -2.75
CA ASP A 106 14.54 6.70 -2.74
C ASP A 106 14.48 7.29 -4.16
N ARG A 107 15.36 6.83 -5.06
CA ARG A 107 15.37 7.26 -6.46
C ARG A 107 14.11 6.86 -7.23
N GLN A 108 13.51 5.70 -6.93
CA GLN A 108 12.25 5.31 -7.57
C GLN A 108 11.09 6.15 -7.02
N ILE A 109 11.07 6.39 -5.70
CA ILE A 109 10.08 7.27 -5.09
C ILE A 109 10.16 8.68 -5.67
N ASP A 110 11.36 9.23 -5.84
CA ASP A 110 11.53 10.55 -6.44
C ASP A 110 10.94 10.62 -7.86
N LYS A 111 11.13 9.57 -8.68
CA LYS A 111 10.49 9.50 -10.01
C LYS A 111 8.97 9.50 -9.93
N LEU A 112 8.37 8.79 -8.97
CA LEU A 112 6.92 8.79 -8.78
C LEU A 112 6.41 10.16 -8.33
N LEU A 113 7.17 10.85 -7.47
CA LEU A 113 6.84 12.19 -7.01
C LEU A 113 6.97 13.23 -8.13
N ASP A 114 7.99 13.12 -8.99
CA ASP A 114 8.16 13.98 -10.16
C ASP A 114 7.02 13.77 -11.17
N LEU A 115 6.60 12.52 -11.36
CA LEU A 115 5.43 12.18 -12.16
C LEU A 115 4.14 12.79 -11.59
N ALA A 116 3.98 12.76 -10.26
CA ALA A 116 2.86 13.38 -9.58
C ALA A 116 2.85 14.91 -9.75
N LEU A 117 4.02 15.56 -9.81
CA LEU A 117 4.09 16.99 -10.12
C LEU A 117 3.60 17.30 -11.54
N GLN A 118 3.90 16.43 -12.51
CA GLN A 118 3.61 16.63 -13.93
C GLN A 118 2.22 16.16 -14.35
N THR A 119 1.54 15.36 -13.52
CA THR A 119 0.27 14.72 -13.87
C THR A 119 -0.87 15.23 -13.00
N THR A 120 -2.08 15.37 -13.54
CA THR A 120 -3.26 15.70 -12.74
C THR A 120 -3.62 14.55 -11.79
N ALA A 121 -4.28 14.85 -10.66
CA ALA A 121 -4.70 13.80 -9.72
C ALA A 121 -5.60 12.74 -10.38
N HIS A 122 -6.41 13.14 -11.36
CA HIS A 122 -7.28 12.24 -12.12
C HIS A 122 -6.49 11.25 -13.00
N ALA A 123 -5.45 11.72 -13.70
CA ALA A 123 -4.68 10.88 -14.62
C ALA A 123 -3.60 10.05 -13.91
N LEU A 124 -3.12 10.49 -12.74
CA LEU A 124 -1.99 9.88 -12.02
C LEU A 124 -2.13 8.35 -11.79
N PRO A 125 -3.30 7.80 -11.39
CA PRO A 125 -3.42 6.35 -11.20
C PRO A 125 -3.20 5.52 -12.47
N ALA A 126 -3.55 6.05 -13.65
CA ALA A 126 -3.32 5.36 -14.91
C ALA A 126 -1.83 5.38 -15.29
N VAL A 127 -1.18 6.53 -15.10
CA VAL A 127 0.24 6.71 -15.42
C VAL A 127 1.12 5.87 -14.49
N LEU A 128 0.79 5.79 -13.19
CA LEU A 128 1.50 4.93 -12.24
C LEU A 128 1.37 3.45 -12.61
N ARG A 129 0.17 2.98 -12.98
CA ARG A 129 -0.03 1.60 -13.45
C ARG A 129 0.77 1.30 -14.72
N ALA A 130 0.91 2.26 -15.63
CA ALA A 130 1.75 2.11 -16.82
C ALA A 130 3.27 2.06 -16.51
N GLN A 131 3.71 2.46 -15.31
CA GLN A 131 5.09 2.23 -14.86
C GLN A 131 5.30 0.78 -14.37
N ASP A 132 4.25 0.15 -13.83
CA ASP A 132 4.27 -1.24 -13.34
C ASP A 132 4.23 -2.29 -14.47
N THR A 133 3.87 -1.91 -15.69
CA THR A 133 3.61 -2.85 -16.81
C THR A 133 4.83 -3.60 -17.32
N LYS A 134 5.98 -3.55 -16.66
CA LYS A 134 7.16 -4.22 -17.18
C LYS A 134 7.15 -5.75 -17.07
N ASN A 135 6.37 -6.42 -16.21
CA ASN A 135 6.54 -7.89 -16.07
C ASN A 135 5.30 -8.74 -15.69
N PHE A 136 4.06 -8.30 -15.94
CA PHE A 136 2.90 -9.16 -15.68
C PHE A 136 1.89 -9.16 -16.83
N ARG A 137 1.37 -10.34 -17.16
CA ARG A 137 0.25 -10.53 -18.08
C ARG A 137 -0.84 -11.30 -17.35
N SER A 138 -2.06 -10.78 -17.34
CA SER A 138 -3.22 -11.48 -16.79
C SER A 138 -3.79 -12.46 -17.82
N MET A 139 -4.20 -13.63 -17.35
CA MET A 139 -4.87 -14.64 -18.16
C MET A 139 -6.23 -14.96 -17.52
N LEU A 140 -7.30 -14.90 -18.32
CA LEU A 140 -8.62 -15.37 -17.90
C LEU A 140 -8.79 -16.82 -18.33
N LEU A 141 -9.07 -17.70 -17.38
CA LEU A 141 -9.37 -19.11 -17.62
C LEU A 141 -10.82 -19.41 -17.25
N ARG A 142 -11.54 -20.10 -18.12
CA ARG A 142 -12.84 -20.70 -17.81
C ARG A 142 -12.68 -22.21 -17.92
N LEU A 143 -13.00 -22.91 -16.84
CA LEU A 143 -12.90 -24.36 -16.76
C LEU A 143 -14.31 -24.94 -16.61
N PRO A 144 -14.61 -26.07 -17.27
CA PRO A 144 -15.76 -26.89 -16.91
C PRO A 144 -15.69 -27.27 -15.42
N LEU A 145 -16.86 -27.37 -14.76
CA LEU A 145 -16.94 -27.77 -13.36
C LEU A 145 -16.29 -29.14 -13.10
N ALA A 146 -16.40 -30.07 -14.05
CA ALA A 146 -15.81 -31.41 -13.95
C ALA A 146 -14.26 -31.38 -13.90
N ASP A 147 -13.63 -30.40 -14.52
CA ASP A 147 -12.16 -30.28 -14.56
C ASP A 147 -11.63 -29.43 -13.39
N TYR A 148 -12.51 -28.76 -12.65
CA TYR A 148 -12.12 -27.82 -11.59
C TYR A 148 -11.43 -28.52 -10.43
N ASP A 149 -11.91 -29.71 -10.05
CA ASP A 149 -11.36 -30.47 -8.93
C ASP A 149 -9.92 -30.92 -9.21
N ASP A 150 -9.64 -31.36 -10.45
CA ASP A 150 -8.30 -31.74 -10.89
C ASP A 150 -7.36 -30.54 -10.94
N VAL A 151 -7.84 -29.38 -11.42
CA VAL A 151 -7.04 -28.15 -11.43
C VAL A 151 -6.79 -27.64 -10.02
N GLU A 152 -7.79 -27.68 -9.13
CA GLU A 152 -7.62 -27.29 -7.73
C GLU A 152 -6.56 -28.18 -7.06
N ALA A 153 -6.63 -29.50 -7.24
CA ALA A 153 -5.63 -30.43 -6.72
C ALA A 153 -4.22 -30.12 -7.26
N ALA A 154 -4.07 -29.94 -8.56
CA ALA A 154 -2.78 -29.62 -9.18
C ALA A 154 -2.20 -28.28 -8.68
N LEU A 155 -3.04 -27.28 -8.44
CA LEU A 155 -2.60 -26.00 -7.88
C LEU A 155 -2.17 -26.12 -6.42
N LEU A 156 -2.88 -26.91 -5.62
CA LEU A 156 -2.50 -27.21 -4.24
C LEU A 156 -1.13 -27.90 -4.19
N ASP A 157 -0.90 -28.90 -5.05
CA ASP A 157 0.40 -29.57 -5.19
C ASP A 157 1.51 -28.62 -5.63
N CYS A 158 1.16 -27.55 -6.35
CA CYS A 158 2.07 -26.50 -6.79
C CYS A 158 2.22 -25.34 -5.81
N GLY A 159 1.70 -25.46 -4.58
CA GLY A 159 1.91 -24.48 -3.50
C GLY A 159 0.80 -23.44 -3.35
N ALA A 160 -0.35 -23.62 -4.02
CA ALA A 160 -1.55 -22.89 -3.64
C ALA A 160 -2.04 -23.34 -2.25
N VAL A 161 -2.77 -22.47 -1.56
CA VAL A 161 -3.28 -22.76 -0.21
C VAL A 161 -4.78 -22.53 -0.16
N ARG A 162 -5.55 -23.44 0.47
CA ARG A 162 -6.99 -23.24 0.67
C ARG A 162 -7.23 -22.01 1.55
N GLN A 163 -8.04 -21.08 1.05
CA GLN A 163 -8.46 -19.88 1.78
C GLN A 163 -9.97 -19.68 1.58
N ALA A 164 -10.73 -19.89 2.66
CA ALA A 164 -12.19 -19.86 2.66
C ALA A 164 -12.78 -20.78 1.55
N ARG A 165 -13.48 -20.19 0.57
CA ARG A 165 -14.10 -20.92 -0.57
C ARG A 165 -13.23 -20.95 -1.82
N GLY A 166 -11.93 -20.68 -1.72
CA GLY A 166 -11.03 -20.69 -2.88
C GLY A 166 -9.57 -20.95 -2.51
N LEU A 167 -8.66 -20.55 -3.39
CA LEU A 167 -7.22 -20.72 -3.23
C LEU A 167 -6.50 -19.37 -3.18
N ALA A 168 -5.49 -19.27 -2.32
CA ALA A 168 -4.44 -18.25 -2.30
C ALA A 168 -3.21 -18.71 -3.10
N ASN A 169 -2.33 -17.77 -3.48
CA ASN A 169 -1.09 -18.02 -4.23
C ASN A 169 -1.29 -18.75 -5.57
N LYS A 170 -2.42 -18.52 -6.24
CA LYS A 170 -2.79 -19.22 -7.48
C LYS A 170 -1.84 -18.90 -8.63
N GLU A 171 -1.38 -17.66 -8.71
CA GLU A 171 -0.49 -17.18 -9.76
C GLU A 171 0.85 -17.92 -9.73
N ASP A 172 1.44 -18.05 -8.54
CA ASP A 172 2.69 -18.78 -8.34
C ASP A 172 2.52 -20.28 -8.61
N ALA A 173 1.39 -20.86 -8.16
CA ALA A 173 1.06 -22.26 -8.39
C ALA A 173 0.87 -22.57 -9.89
N VAL A 174 0.18 -21.72 -10.64
CA VAL A 174 0.03 -21.86 -12.10
C VAL A 174 1.38 -21.77 -12.80
N ALA A 175 2.23 -20.82 -12.41
CA ALA A 175 3.57 -20.69 -12.98
C ALA A 175 4.44 -21.93 -12.68
N GLN A 176 4.32 -22.49 -11.49
CA GLN A 176 5.01 -23.71 -11.09
C GLN A 176 4.51 -24.95 -11.85
N LEU A 177 3.19 -25.08 -12.02
CA LEU A 177 2.56 -26.14 -12.82
C LEU A 177 3.08 -26.13 -14.27
N ALA A 178 3.11 -24.94 -14.89
CA ALA A 178 3.64 -24.78 -16.24
C ALA A 178 5.13 -25.16 -16.34
N ARG A 179 5.95 -24.76 -15.37
CA ARG A 179 7.38 -25.13 -15.31
C ARG A 179 7.57 -26.65 -15.16
N ALA A 180 6.79 -27.29 -14.29
CA ALA A 180 6.83 -28.73 -14.09
C ALA A 180 6.47 -29.49 -15.37
N TYR A 181 5.41 -29.07 -16.07
CA TYR A 181 5.02 -29.64 -17.35
C TYR A 181 6.12 -29.51 -18.43
N LEU A 182 6.74 -28.33 -18.56
CA LEU A 182 7.83 -28.12 -19.51
C LEU A 182 9.04 -29.01 -19.21
N LYS A 183 9.37 -29.19 -17.92
CA LYS A 183 10.46 -30.08 -17.49
C LYS A 183 10.19 -31.54 -17.85
N LEU A 184 8.96 -32.01 -17.58
CA LEU A 184 8.53 -33.37 -17.94
C LEU A 184 8.59 -33.60 -19.46
N LYS A 185 8.16 -32.61 -20.25
CA LYS A 185 8.22 -32.69 -21.72
C LYS A 185 9.67 -32.79 -22.22
N ALA A 186 10.60 -32.03 -21.64
CA ALA A 186 12.01 -32.09 -22.00
C ALA A 186 12.65 -33.44 -21.66
N GLN A 187 12.26 -34.07 -20.56
CA GLN A 187 12.77 -35.38 -20.14
C GLN A 187 12.28 -36.53 -21.03
N LYS A 188 11.07 -36.42 -21.59
CA LYS A 188 10.51 -37.42 -22.52
C LYS A 188 11.01 -37.29 -23.96
N ALA A 189 11.78 -36.24 -24.27
CA ALA A 189 12.35 -35.99 -25.59
C ALA A 189 13.81 -36.47 -25.73
N LEU A 190 14.37 -37.03 -24.64
CA LEU A 190 15.64 -37.77 -24.57
C LEU A 190 15.35 -39.27 -24.54
#